data_AF-A0A1V3WZ35-F1
#
_entry.id   AF-A0A1V3WZ35-F1
#
_cell.length_a   1.000
_cell.length_b   1.000
_cell.length_c   1.000
_cell.angle_alpha   90.00
_cell.angle_beta   90.00
_cell.angle_gamma   90.00
#
_symmetry.space_group_name_H-M   'P 1'
#
loop_
_entity.id
_entity.type
_entity.pdbx_description
1 polymer ?
#
loop_
_entity_poly.entity_id
_entity_poly.type
_entity_poly.pdbx_seq_one_letter_code
_entity_poly.pdbx_strand_id
1 'polypeptide(L)'
;MRQILIAVAIALAVSILLTPALIRLFTKQGFGHHTRDDGPPSHHSKRGTPSMGGVAILAGIWAGYFGTHLAGLAFDGEGISASGLLVLGLATALGGVGFLDDMIKIRRSRNLG
;
A
#
# COMPACT_ATOMS: atom_id res chain seq x y z
N MET A 1 -16.36 -16.55 10.17
CA MET A 1 -15.41 -15.95 11.15
C MET A 1 -13.97 -16.40 10.97
N ARG A 2 -13.65 -17.71 10.90
CA ARG A 2 -12.26 -18.21 10.76
C ARG A 2 -11.49 -17.59 9.58
N GLN A 3 -12.12 -17.52 8.41
CA GLN A 3 -11.56 -16.89 7.21
C GLN A 3 -11.20 -15.42 7.41
N ILE A 4 -12.04 -14.66 8.12
CA ILE A 4 -11.77 -13.24 8.41
C ILE A 4 -10.53 -13.08 9.29
N LEU A 5 -10.38 -13.92 10.31
CA LEU A 5 -9.19 -13.90 11.18
C LEU A 5 -7.91 -14.24 10.41
N ILE A 6 -7.98 -15.21 9.49
CA ILE A 6 -6.86 -15.57 8.60
C ILE A 6 -6.54 -14.39 7.68
N ALA A 7 -7.55 -13.75 7.07
CA ALA A 7 -7.36 -12.59 6.21
C ALA A 7 -6.66 -11.45 6.93
N VAL A 8 -7.12 -11.13 8.15
CA VAL A 8 -6.53 -10.08 8.99
C VAL A 8 -5.10 -10.42 9.35
N ALA A 9 -4.82 -11.66 9.78
CA ALA A 9 -3.47 -12.08 10.13
C ALA A 9 -2.50 -11.97 8.94
N ILE A 10 -2.91 -12.42 7.76
CA ILE A 10 -2.10 -12.34 6.53
C ILE A 10 -1.90 -10.88 6.11
N ALA A 11 -2.98 -10.09 6.04
CA ALA A 11 -2.90 -8.69 5.63
C ALA A 11 -2.03 -7.86 6.60
N LEU A 12 -2.13 -8.12 7.90
CA LEU A 12 -1.31 -7.48 8.93
C LEU A 12 0.16 -7.86 8.79
N ALA A 13 0.47 -9.15 8.64
CA ALA A 13 1.84 -9.62 8.45
C ALA A 13 2.47 -9.00 7.19
N VAL A 14 1.74 -9.01 6.07
CA VAL A 14 2.20 -8.39 4.82
C VAL A 14 2.41 -6.90 5.01
N SER A 15 1.49 -6.18 5.65
CA SER A 15 1.62 -4.73 5.86
C SER A 15 2.83 -4.38 6.71
N ILE A 16 3.05 -5.08 7.83
CA ILE A 16 4.18 -4.81 8.74
C ILE A 16 5.52 -5.10 8.07
N LEU A 17 5.61 -6.19 7.29
CA LEU A 17 6.86 -6.59 6.66
C LEU A 17 7.16 -5.79 5.37
N LEU A 18 6.13 -5.51 4.58
CA LEU A 18 6.30 -4.88 3.26
C LEU A 18 6.45 -3.37 3.36
N THR A 19 5.77 -2.70 4.30
CA THR A 19 5.86 -1.24 4.47
C THR A 19 7.31 -0.74 4.66
N PRO A 20 8.13 -1.28 5.58
CA PRO A 20 9.52 -0.81 5.74
C PRO A 20 10.39 -1.15 4.52
N ALA A 21 10.11 -2.26 3.82
CA ALA A 21 10.81 -2.60 2.58
C ALA A 21 10.48 -1.60 1.45
N LEU A 22 9.21 -1.24 1.29
CA LEU A 22 8.75 -0.23 0.33
C LEU A 22 9.30 1.15 0.65
N ILE A 23 9.33 1.54 1.93
CA ILE A 23 9.96 2.80 2.36
C ILE A 23 11.41 2.84 1.89
N ARG A 24 12.21 1.81 2.22
CA ARG A 24 13.62 1.73 1.80
C ARG A 24 13.78 1.77 0.28
N LEU A 25 12.92 1.07 -0.46
CA LEU A 25 12.96 1.04 -1.93
C LEU A 25 12.67 2.41 -2.53
N PHE A 26 11.58 3.06 -2.11
CA PHE A 26 11.19 4.36 -2.62
C PHE A 26 12.14 5.47 -2.21
N THR A 27 12.69 5.43 -0.99
CA THR A 27 13.76 6.35 -0.58
C THR A 27 15.01 6.18 -1.44
N LYS A 28 15.42 4.94 -1.76
CA LYS A 28 16.55 4.67 -2.68
C LYS A 28 16.30 5.17 -4.11
N GLN A 29 15.07 5.10 -4.58
CA GLN A 29 14.69 5.57 -5.92
C GLN A 29 14.56 7.11 -6.01
N GLY A 30 14.82 7.84 -4.91
CA GLY A 30 14.72 9.29 -4.89
C GLY A 30 13.29 9.82 -4.81
N PHE A 31 12.32 8.95 -4.49
CA PHE A 31 10.92 9.34 -4.25
C PHE A 31 10.68 9.93 -2.86
N GLY A 32 11.74 10.20 -2.10
CA GLY A 32 11.67 10.96 -0.85
C GLY A 32 11.45 12.44 -1.15
N HIS A 33 10.43 13.04 -0.52
CA HIS A 33 10.18 14.47 -0.68
C HIS A 33 11.41 15.27 -0.21
N HIS A 34 11.98 16.09 -1.10
CA HIS A 34 13.00 17.09 -0.75
C HIS A 34 12.27 18.31 -0.18
N THR A 35 12.16 18.39 1.15
CA THR A 35 11.60 19.58 1.80
C THR A 35 12.55 20.76 1.58
N ARG A 36 12.03 21.91 1.17
CA ARG A 36 12.76 23.20 1.18
C ARG A 36 13.36 23.44 2.56
N ASP A 37 14.60 23.94 2.61
CA ASP A 37 15.36 24.23 3.84
C ASP A 37 14.77 25.38 4.69
N ASP A 38 13.59 25.91 4.34
CA ASP A 38 13.03 27.15 4.89
C ASP A 38 12.14 26.96 6.16
N GLY A 39 12.12 25.77 6.80
CA GLY A 39 11.21 25.44 7.91
C GLY A 39 11.91 25.13 9.25
N PRO A 40 11.27 25.38 10.42
CA PRO A 40 11.88 25.19 11.73
C PRO A 40 12.34 23.73 11.98
N PRO A 41 13.39 23.51 12.79
CA PRO A 41 14.13 22.26 12.87
C PRO A 41 13.31 21.03 13.32
N SER A 42 12.13 21.22 13.91
CA SER A 42 11.18 20.15 14.26
C SER A 42 10.55 19.46 13.03
N HIS A 43 10.54 20.11 11.86
CA HIS A 43 10.00 19.56 10.61
C HIS A 43 10.94 18.57 9.91
N HIS A 44 12.18 18.45 10.37
CA HIS A 44 13.18 17.56 9.80
C HIS A 44 12.97 16.07 10.12
N SER A 45 12.08 15.73 11.05
CA SER A 45 11.76 14.35 11.44
C SER A 45 10.88 13.62 10.42
N LYS A 46 10.20 14.36 9.53
CA LYS A 46 9.40 13.82 8.42
C LYS A 46 10.21 13.74 7.10
N ARG A 47 11.54 13.88 7.17
CA ARG A 47 12.42 13.75 6.02
C ARG A 47 12.38 12.33 5.46
N GLY A 48 12.13 12.20 4.16
CA GLY A 48 12.40 10.97 3.42
C GLY A 48 11.32 9.90 3.46
N THR A 49 10.18 10.11 4.15
CA THR A 49 9.07 9.15 4.11
C THR A 49 8.29 9.29 2.80
N PRO A 50 8.29 8.27 1.92
CA PRO A 50 7.58 8.31 0.65
C PRO A 50 6.06 8.33 0.88
N SER A 51 5.32 9.18 0.14
CA SER A 51 3.85 9.29 0.24
C SER A 51 3.09 8.07 -0.34
N MET A 52 3.81 7.16 -1.01
CA MET A 52 3.27 6.02 -1.75
C MET A 52 2.90 4.80 -0.89
N GLY A 53 2.47 5.02 0.36
CA GLY A 53 2.13 3.94 1.30
C GLY A 53 0.95 3.06 0.85
N GLY A 54 0.09 3.56 -0.04
CA GLY A 54 -1.06 2.82 -0.59
C GLY A 54 -0.69 1.51 -1.29
N VAL A 55 0.55 1.38 -1.78
CA VAL A 55 1.04 0.13 -2.40
C VAL A 55 1.09 -1.01 -1.39
N ALA A 56 1.49 -0.73 -0.15
CA ALA A 56 1.52 -1.73 0.92
C ALA A 56 0.12 -2.22 1.27
N ILE A 57 -0.85 -1.30 1.29
CA ILE A 57 -2.27 -1.60 1.56
C ILE A 57 -2.84 -2.47 0.45
N LEU A 58 -2.63 -2.13 -0.82
CA LEU A 58 -3.09 -2.95 -1.95
C LEU A 58 -2.50 -4.36 -1.89
N ALA A 59 -1.19 -4.47 -1.62
CA ALA A 59 -0.54 -5.76 -1.46
C ALA A 59 -1.13 -6.58 -0.30
N GLY A 60 -1.40 -5.94 0.85
CA GLY A 60 -2.03 -6.56 2.01
C GLY A 60 -3.45 -7.07 1.72
N ILE A 61 -4.26 -6.29 1.01
CA ILE A 61 -5.63 -6.67 0.65
C ILE A 61 -5.61 -7.86 -0.33
N TRP A 62 -4.78 -7.81 -1.38
CA TRP A 62 -4.65 -8.93 -2.33
C TRP A 62 -4.15 -10.21 -1.64
N ALA A 63 -3.12 -10.09 -0.80
CA ALA A 63 -2.58 -11.23 -0.05
C ALA A 63 -3.59 -11.80 0.95
N GLY A 64 -4.31 -10.93 1.68
CA GLY A 64 -5.35 -11.35 2.62
C GLY A 64 -6.51 -12.05 1.92
N TYR A 65 -6.96 -11.54 0.76
CA TYR A 65 -8.04 -12.15 -0.01
C TYR A 65 -7.63 -13.52 -0.56
N PHE A 66 -6.54 -13.60 -1.31
CA PHE A 66 -6.09 -14.87 -1.90
C PHE A 66 -5.64 -15.87 -0.85
N GLY A 67 -4.88 -15.42 0.17
CA GLY A 67 -4.40 -16.28 1.24
C GLY A 67 -5.54 -16.91 2.02
N THR A 68 -6.62 -16.17 2.25
CA THR A 68 -7.82 -16.70 2.91
C THR A 68 -8.60 -17.67 2.04
N HIS A 69 -8.75 -17.40 0.75
CA HIS A 69 -9.43 -18.33 -0.16
C HIS A 69 -8.62 -19.61 -0.35
N LEU A 70 -7.29 -19.50 -0.47
CA LEU A 70 -6.40 -20.65 -0.54
C LEU A 70 -6.45 -21.49 0.74
N ALA A 71 -6.42 -20.85 1.91
CA ALA A 71 -6.64 -21.55 3.18
C ALA A 71 -8.06 -22.12 3.26
N GLY A 72 -9.06 -21.44 2.70
CA GLY A 72 -10.46 -21.87 2.65
C GLY A 72 -10.69 -23.18 1.89
N LEU A 73 -9.90 -23.46 0.85
CA LEU A 73 -9.97 -24.71 0.09
C LEU A 73 -9.74 -25.96 0.96
N ALA A 74 -9.00 -25.83 2.08
CA ALA A 74 -8.76 -26.93 3.00
C ALA A 74 -9.90 -27.18 4.00
N PHE A 75 -10.94 -26.34 4.03
CA PHE A 75 -11.94 -26.30 5.10
C PHE A 75 -13.35 -25.93 4.63
N ASP A 76 -13.75 -26.34 3.42
CA ASP A 76 -15.04 -26.03 2.79
C ASP A 76 -15.39 -24.53 2.72
N GLY A 77 -14.38 -23.70 2.46
CA GLY A 77 -14.59 -22.27 2.25
C GLY A 77 -15.31 -22.00 0.93
N GLU A 78 -16.16 -20.97 0.91
CA GLU A 78 -16.70 -20.42 -0.34
C GLU A 78 -15.55 -20.00 -1.27
N GLY A 79 -15.70 -20.29 -2.56
CA GLY A 79 -14.74 -19.95 -3.59
C GLY A 79 -14.64 -18.45 -3.86
N ILE A 80 -13.76 -18.07 -4.78
CA ILE A 80 -13.55 -16.67 -5.19
C ILE A 80 -14.88 -16.10 -5.72
N SER A 81 -15.37 -15.05 -5.08
CA SER A 81 -16.62 -14.39 -5.47
C SER A 81 -16.38 -13.32 -6.54
N ALA A 82 -17.29 -13.24 -7.51
CA ALA A 82 -17.25 -12.21 -8.56
C ALA A 82 -17.34 -10.80 -7.96
N SER A 83 -18.17 -10.59 -6.94
CA SER A 83 -18.27 -9.31 -6.22
C SER A 83 -16.97 -8.94 -5.51
N GLY A 84 -16.29 -9.91 -4.90
CA GLY A 84 -14.97 -9.70 -4.27
C GLY A 84 -13.92 -9.24 -5.29
N LEU A 85 -13.87 -9.90 -6.45
CA LEU A 85 -12.97 -9.50 -7.54
C LEU A 85 -13.27 -8.10 -8.08
N LEU A 86 -14.55 -7.73 -8.19
CA LEU A 86 -14.94 -6.37 -8.63
C LEU A 86 -14.46 -5.30 -7.63
N VAL A 87 -14.61 -5.53 -6.33
CA VAL A 87 -14.13 -4.61 -5.29
C VAL A 87 -12.61 -4.51 -5.29
N LEU A 88 -11.91 -5.65 -5.43
CA LEU A 88 -10.45 -5.67 -5.58
C LEU A 88 -9.98 -4.92 -6.83
N GLY A 89 -10.67 -5.12 -7.95
CA GLY A 89 -10.41 -4.42 -9.20
C GLY A 89 -10.59 -2.91 -9.05
N LEU A 90 -11.69 -2.47 -8.44
CA LEU A 90 -11.96 -1.06 -8.17
C LEU A 90 -10.89 -0.44 -7.26
N ALA A 91 -10.56 -1.10 -6.15
CA ALA A 91 -9.53 -0.64 -5.22
C ALA A 91 -8.16 -0.53 -5.91
N THR A 92 -7.81 -1.51 -6.74
CA THR A 92 -6.55 -1.52 -7.50
C THR A 92 -6.53 -0.41 -8.55
N ALA A 93 -7.64 -0.16 -9.26
CA ALA A 93 -7.74 0.92 -10.24
C ALA A 93 -7.58 2.30 -9.58
N LEU A 94 -8.31 2.56 -8.49
CA LEU A 94 -8.21 3.82 -7.75
C LEU A 94 -6.82 4.01 -7.12
N GLY A 95 -6.26 2.95 -6.55
CA GLY A 95 -4.91 2.98 -6.01
C GLY A 95 -3.85 3.20 -7.10
N GLY A 96 -4.06 2.66 -8.30
CA GLY A 96 -3.22 2.93 -9.47
C GLY A 96 -3.27 4.40 -9.90
N VAL A 97 -4.47 5.00 -9.95
CA VAL A 97 -4.63 6.44 -10.23
C VAL A 97 -3.91 7.29 -9.17
N GLY A 98 -4.08 6.98 -7.88
CA GLY A 98 -3.39 7.69 -6.80
C GLY A 98 -1.86 7.53 -6.86
N PHE A 99 -1.37 6.33 -7.16
CA PHE A 99 0.06 6.08 -7.33
C PHE A 99 0.65 6.87 -8.51
N LEU A 100 -0.07 6.94 -9.63
CA LEU A 100 0.34 7.73 -10.79
C LEU A 100 0.36 9.22 -10.47
N ASP A 101 -0.65 9.74 -9.76
CA ASP A 101 -0.69 11.14 -9.33
C ASP A 101 0.51 11.49 -8.42
N ASP A 102 0.80 10.64 -7.44
CA ASP A 102 1.98 10.78 -6.57
C ASP A 102 3.30 10.74 -7.36
N MET A 103 3.42 9.83 -8.34
CA MET A 103 4.62 9.77 -9.18
C MET A 103 4.77 11.02 -10.06
N ILE A 104 3.67 11.54 -10.61
CA ILE A 104 3.67 12.77 -11.42
C ILE A 104 4.07 13.97 -10.56
N LYS A 105 3.54 14.08 -9.33
CA LYS A 105 3.89 15.14 -8.37
C LYS A 105 5.39 15.14 -8.07
N ILE A 106 5.98 13.98 -7.80
CA ILE A 106 7.41 13.87 -7.50
C ILE A 106 8.26 14.23 -8.73
N ARG A 107 7.90 13.71 -9.93
CA ARG A 107 8.68 13.97 -11.16
C ARG A 107 8.63 15.41 -11.63
N ARG A 108 7.51 16.12 -11.41
CA ARG A 108 7.32 17.47 -11.94
C ARG A 108 7.80 18.58 -11.01
N SER A 109 8.27 18.26 -9.79
CA SER A 109 8.68 19.24 -8.78
C SER A 109 7.74 20.46 -8.69
N ARG A 110 6.44 20.25 -8.92
CA ARG A 110 5.43 21.30 -8.85
C ARG A 110 5.19 21.57 -7.37
N ASN A 111 6.07 22.37 -6.79
CA ASN A 111 5.84 23.09 -5.55
C ASN A 111 4.62 23.99 -5.78
N LEU A 112 3.43 23.47 -5.53
CA LEU A 112 2.25 24.30 -5.33
C LEU A 112 2.37 24.90 -3.93
N GLY A 113 3.14 25.99 -3.81
CA GLY A 113 3.27 26.80 -2.59
C GLY A 113 4.23 26.23 -1.55
#